data_AF-A0A3D4HWB1-F1
#
_entry.id   AF-A0A3D4HWB1-F1
#
_cell.length_a   1.000
_cell.length_b   1.000
_cell.length_c   1.000
_cell.angle_alpha   90.00
_cell.angle_beta   90.00
_cell.angle_gamma   90.00
#
_symmetry.space_group_name_H-M   'P 1'
#
loop_
_entity.id
_entity.type
_entity.pdbx_description
1 polymer ?
#
loop_
_entity_poly.entity_id
_entity_poly.type
_entity_poly.pdbx_seq_one_letter_code
_entity_poly.pdbx_strand_id
1 'polypeptide(L)'
;GTTKPFEFVGAPWLNAGKLADKLNELNLEGVLFRPVFFTPTFSKHAGALCRGVQLHVTDRDSFLAVKTGLYLLEEIIKMSGDYFEYLPSLSPKGKPMIDYNTGNDYIRTHDFSAAEVYEEYKKEEEVFQKRKEQYHMY
;
A
#
# COMPACT_ATOMS: atom_id res chain seq x y z
N GLY A 1 12.29 7.79 -5.91
CA GLY A 1 13.34 8.77 -5.58
C GLY A 1 14.33 8.28 -4.54
N THR A 2 14.42 6.98 -4.27
CA THR A 2 15.33 6.40 -3.25
C THR A 2 16.11 5.23 -3.87
N THR A 3 17.18 4.79 -3.22
CA THR A 3 17.96 3.60 -3.61
C THR A 3 17.27 2.27 -3.27
N LYS A 4 16.05 2.33 -2.72
CA LYS A 4 15.23 1.19 -2.26
C LYS A 4 13.80 1.33 -2.80
N PRO A 5 13.60 1.17 -4.13
CA PRO A 5 12.28 1.29 -4.73
C PRO A 5 11.34 0.21 -4.19
N PHE A 6 10.06 0.54 -4.03
CA PHE A 6 9.00 -0.33 -3.50
C PHE A 6 9.14 -0.80 -2.05
N GLU A 7 10.32 -0.64 -1.43
CA GLU A 7 10.54 -0.98 -0.03
C GLU A 7 10.23 0.18 0.93
N PHE A 8 10.40 1.44 0.49
CA PHE A 8 10.20 2.63 1.33
C PHE A 8 8.88 3.30 1.02
N VAL A 9 8.10 3.59 2.07
CA VAL A 9 6.88 4.37 2.00
C VAL A 9 6.94 5.46 3.07
N GLY A 10 6.69 6.71 2.69
CA GLY A 10 6.80 7.83 3.62
C GLY A 10 6.47 9.18 3.01
N ALA A 11 6.23 10.16 3.88
CA ALA A 11 5.89 11.53 3.56
C ALA A 11 6.49 12.49 4.61
N PRO A 12 6.63 13.79 4.32
CA PRO A 12 7.23 14.73 5.27
C PRO A 12 6.46 14.89 6.59
N TRP A 13 5.14 14.71 6.53
CA TRP A 13 4.19 14.89 7.63
C TRP A 13 3.97 13.62 8.48
N LEU A 14 4.48 12.46 8.05
CA LEU A 14 4.30 11.21 8.79
C LEU A 14 5.18 11.12 10.04
N ASN A 15 4.72 10.36 11.03
CA ASN A 15 5.55 9.92 12.16
C ASN A 15 6.02 8.49 11.93
N ALA A 16 7.32 8.32 11.65
CA ALA A 16 7.92 7.03 11.32
C ALA A 16 7.74 5.96 12.42
N GLY A 17 7.96 6.33 13.69
CA GLY A 17 7.85 5.41 14.82
C GLY A 17 6.42 4.93 15.02
N LYS A 18 5.46 5.87 15.13
CA LYS A 18 4.05 5.54 15.30
C LYS A 18 3.50 4.66 14.17
N LEU A 19 3.88 4.95 12.91
CA LEU A 19 3.45 4.16 11.77
C LEU A 19 4.03 2.74 11.81
N ALA A 20 5.32 2.60 12.12
CA ALA A 20 5.95 1.29 12.27
C ALA A 20 5.31 0.47 13.39
N ASP A 21 5.09 1.09 14.56
CA ASP A 21 4.47 0.43 15.71
C ASP A 21 3.06 -0.06 15.35
N LYS A 22 2.22 0.81 14.77
CA LYS A 22 0.85 0.44 14.33
C LYS A 22 0.83 -0.70 13.33
N LEU A 23 1.70 -0.67 12.33
CA LEU A 23 1.75 -1.73 11.32
C LEU A 23 2.30 -3.05 11.88
N ASN A 24 3.26 -3.00 12.81
CA ASN A 24 3.76 -4.21 13.47
C ASN A 24 2.74 -4.81 14.44
N GLU A 25 1.89 -3.99 15.08
CA GLU A 25 0.77 -4.44 15.93
C GLU A 25 -0.26 -5.28 15.15
N LEU A 26 -0.37 -5.10 13.82
CA LEU A 26 -1.26 -5.89 12.96
C LEU A 26 -0.79 -7.34 12.76
N ASN A 27 0.46 -7.66 13.11
CA ASN A 27 1.05 -9.00 12.98
C ASN A 27 0.86 -9.62 11.58
N LEU A 28 1.10 -8.83 10.53
CA LEU A 28 1.03 -9.31 9.15
C LEU A 28 2.12 -10.36 8.87
N GLU A 29 1.75 -11.44 8.20
CA GLU A 29 2.64 -12.56 7.93
C GLU A 29 3.77 -12.18 6.95
N GLY A 30 4.97 -12.69 7.22
CA GLY A 30 6.13 -12.56 6.35
C GLY A 30 6.72 -11.14 6.24
N VAL A 31 6.31 -10.17 7.06
CA VAL A 31 6.80 -8.78 6.98
C VAL A 31 7.03 -8.11 8.34
N LEU A 32 8.08 -7.29 8.42
CA LEU A 32 8.32 -6.35 9.51
C LEU A 32 8.46 -4.93 8.98
N PHE A 33 7.94 -3.96 9.74
CA PHE A 33 8.02 -2.55 9.39
C PHE A 33 9.07 -1.85 10.24
N ARG A 34 10.09 -1.29 9.60
CA ARG A 34 11.16 -0.54 10.27
C ARG A 34 10.99 0.95 10.01
N PRO A 35 11.02 1.83 11.03
CA PRO A 35 11.00 3.27 10.79
C PRO A 35 12.19 3.70 9.94
N VAL A 36 11.94 4.60 8.99
CA VAL A 36 12.98 5.12 8.08
C VAL A 36 12.81 6.62 7.85
N PHE A 37 13.94 7.27 7.61
CA PHE A 37 14.06 8.68 7.28
C PHE A 37 14.85 8.77 5.98
N PHE A 38 14.31 9.48 4.98
CA PHE A 38 14.96 9.60 3.68
C PHE A 38 14.56 10.90 3.00
N THR A 39 15.47 11.46 2.21
CA THR A 39 15.20 12.65 1.40
C THR A 39 15.20 12.24 -0.07
N PRO A 40 14.03 12.16 -0.73
CA PRO A 40 13.96 11.80 -2.13
C PRO A 40 14.74 12.77 -3.02
N THR A 41 15.40 12.26 -4.05
CA THR A 41 16.14 13.07 -5.02
C THR A 41 15.29 13.56 -6.19
N PHE A 42 14.10 12.99 -6.39
CA PHE A 42 13.16 13.36 -7.45
C PHE A 42 11.71 13.00 -7.07
N SER A 43 10.76 13.49 -7.86
CA SER A 43 9.30 13.32 -7.70
C SER A 43 8.70 14.15 -6.55
N LYS A 44 7.53 13.73 -6.03
CA LYS A 44 6.58 14.50 -5.21
C LYS A 44 7.17 15.19 -3.98
N HIS A 45 8.21 14.60 -3.39
CA HIS A 45 8.84 15.11 -2.16
C HIS A 45 10.35 15.34 -2.33
N ALA A 46 10.77 15.69 -3.55
CA ALA A 46 12.18 15.97 -3.83
C ALA A 46 12.72 17.05 -2.88
N GLY A 47 13.84 16.76 -2.21
CA GLY A 47 14.50 17.68 -1.27
C GLY A 47 13.86 17.80 0.11
N ALA A 48 12.70 17.20 0.36
CA ALA A 48 12.05 17.19 1.68
C ALA A 48 12.42 15.94 2.48
N LEU A 49 12.67 16.10 3.78
CA LEU A 49 12.88 14.96 4.68
C LEU A 49 11.56 14.20 4.85
N CYS A 50 11.45 13.02 4.23
CA CYS A 50 10.36 12.09 4.44
C CYS A 50 10.63 11.19 5.64
N ARG A 51 9.55 10.88 6.35
CA ARG A 51 9.48 9.95 7.47
C ARG A 51 8.49 8.85 7.09
N GLY A 52 8.75 7.61 7.48
CA GLY A 52 7.83 6.53 7.21
C GLY A 52 8.41 5.18 7.58
N VAL A 53 8.12 4.17 6.77
CA VAL A 53 8.53 2.79 7.02
C VAL A 53 9.25 2.17 5.83
N GLN A 54 10.19 1.28 6.15
CA GLN A 54 10.71 0.29 5.22
C GLN A 54 10.07 -1.06 5.52
N LEU A 55 9.52 -1.69 4.49
CA LEU A 55 9.03 -3.06 4.54
C LEU A 55 10.21 -4.02 4.44
N HIS A 56 10.38 -4.90 5.44
CA HIS A 56 11.34 -6.01 5.41
C HIS A 56 10.55 -7.31 5.29
N VAL A 57 10.59 -7.93 4.11
CA VAL A 57 10.02 -9.27 3.91
C VAL A 57 10.91 -10.27 4.64
N THR A 58 10.38 -10.90 5.69
CA THR A 58 11.09 -11.86 6.53
C THR A 58 10.88 -13.30 6.08
N ASP A 59 9.75 -13.57 5.45
CA ASP A 59 9.42 -14.85 4.83
C ASP A 59 8.63 -14.59 3.55
N ARG A 60 9.15 -15.09 2.42
CA ARG A 60 8.57 -14.83 1.10
C ARG A 60 7.30 -15.64 0.88
N ASP A 61 7.21 -16.85 1.43
CA ASP A 61 6.13 -17.78 1.11
C ASP A 61 4.84 -17.41 1.85
N SER A 62 4.96 -16.81 3.04
CA SER A 62 3.83 -16.28 3.81
C SER A 62 3.51 -14.80 3.52
N PHE A 63 4.35 -14.08 2.78
CA PHE A 63 4.16 -12.65 2.56
C PHE A 63 3.02 -12.33 1.58
N LEU A 64 1.96 -11.69 2.11
CA LEU A 64 0.79 -11.26 1.33
C LEU A 64 0.93 -9.78 0.93
N ALA A 65 1.55 -9.53 -0.22
CA ALA A 65 1.87 -8.18 -0.69
C ALA A 65 0.65 -7.25 -0.86
N VAL A 66 -0.44 -7.75 -1.44
CA VAL A 66 -1.66 -6.95 -1.66
C VAL A 66 -2.32 -6.58 -0.33
N LYS A 67 -2.48 -7.57 0.57
CA LYS A 67 -2.99 -7.36 1.93
C LYS A 67 -2.15 -6.29 2.65
N THR A 68 -0.83 -6.45 2.61
CA THR A 68 0.13 -5.52 3.23
C THR A 68 -0.03 -4.10 2.68
N GLY A 69 -0.18 -3.95 1.37
CA GLY A 69 -0.39 -2.66 0.73
C GLY A 69 -1.68 -1.96 1.17
N LEU A 70 -2.77 -2.71 1.34
CA LEU A 70 -4.06 -2.18 1.81
C LEU A 70 -3.98 -1.67 3.24
N TYR A 71 -3.43 -2.46 4.16
CA TYR A 71 -3.25 -2.04 5.56
C TYR A 71 -2.29 -0.85 5.69
N LEU A 72 -1.22 -0.84 4.89
CA LEU A 72 -0.30 0.29 4.84
C LEU A 72 -1.00 1.58 4.39
N LEU A 73 -1.83 1.50 3.36
CA LEU A 73 -2.60 2.64 2.86
C LEU A 73 -3.61 3.13 3.90
N GLU A 74 -4.39 2.21 4.49
CA GLU A 74 -5.38 2.51 5.52
C GLU A 74 -4.75 3.23 6.72
N GLU A 75 -3.65 2.70 7.28
CA GLU A 75 -2.97 3.32 8.43
C GLU A 75 -2.37 4.69 8.09
N ILE A 76 -1.85 4.87 6.88
CA ILE A 76 -1.36 6.19 6.43
C ILE A 76 -2.51 7.20 6.35
N ILE A 77 -3.68 6.81 5.81
CA ILE A 77 -4.86 7.68 5.71
C ILE A 77 -5.38 8.05 7.12
N LYS A 78 -5.48 7.07 8.03
CA LYS A 78 -5.90 7.34 9.42
C LYS A 78 -4.95 8.30 10.13
N MET A 79 -3.66 8.19 9.87
CA MET A 79 -2.64 9.03 10.49
C MET A 79 -2.43 10.37 9.81
N SER A 80 -2.96 10.58 8.60
CA SER A 80 -2.65 11.77 7.81
C SER A 80 -3.42 13.01 8.22
N GLY A 81 -4.58 12.88 8.87
CA GLY A 81 -5.53 13.99 8.96
C GLY A 81 -5.78 14.59 7.56
N ASP A 82 -5.65 15.90 7.43
CA ASP A 82 -5.89 16.62 6.17
C ASP A 82 -4.71 16.58 5.16
N TYR A 83 -3.63 15.85 5.45
CA TYR A 83 -2.43 15.84 4.59
C TYR A 83 -2.46 14.82 3.43
N PHE A 84 -3.35 13.84 3.47
CA PHE A 84 -3.40 12.80 2.44
C PHE A 84 -4.35 13.18 1.31
N GLU A 85 -3.88 12.97 0.08
CA GLU A 85 -4.71 13.13 -1.12
C GLU A 85 -4.39 12.01 -2.11
N TYR A 86 -5.44 11.47 -2.73
CA TYR A 86 -5.29 10.64 -3.92
C TYR A 86 -4.81 11.50 -5.09
N LEU A 87 -3.89 10.97 -5.90
CA LEU A 87 -3.44 11.68 -7.08
C LEU A 87 -4.60 11.89 -8.07
N PRO A 88 -4.70 13.07 -8.69
CA PRO A 88 -5.70 13.30 -9.73
C PRO A 88 -5.44 12.44 -10.97
N SER A 89 -6.39 12.45 -11.90
CA SER A 89 -6.20 11.80 -13.20
C SER A 89 -5.05 12.44 -13.98
N LEU A 90 -4.32 11.63 -14.73
CA LEU A 90 -3.24 12.10 -15.61
C LEU A 90 -3.76 12.71 -16.92
N SER A 91 -5.05 12.55 -17.22
CA SER A 91 -5.70 13.15 -18.39
C SER A 91 -7.13 13.59 -18.07
N PRO A 92 -7.69 14.56 -18.81
CA PRO A 92 -9.04 15.08 -18.55
C PRO A 92 -10.16 14.04 -18.63
N LYS A 93 -9.95 12.96 -19.41
CA LYS A 93 -10.92 11.86 -19.57
C LYS A 93 -10.56 10.61 -18.75
N GLY A 94 -9.42 10.64 -18.06
CA GLY A 94 -8.92 9.51 -17.28
C GLY A 94 -9.48 9.50 -15.87
N LYS A 95 -9.34 8.36 -15.20
CA LYS A 95 -9.57 8.23 -13.76
C LYS A 95 -8.26 8.46 -12.99
N PRO A 96 -8.33 8.79 -11.69
CA PRO A 96 -7.19 8.64 -10.78
C PRO A 96 -6.52 7.26 -10.93
N MET A 97 -5.18 7.22 -10.91
CA MET A 97 -4.45 5.97 -11.14
C MET A 97 -4.77 4.89 -10.11
N ILE A 98 -5.17 5.27 -8.89
CA ILE A 98 -5.58 4.32 -7.87
C ILE A 98 -6.74 3.44 -8.37
N ASP A 99 -7.71 4.01 -9.07
CA ASP A 99 -8.88 3.27 -9.57
C ASP A 99 -8.52 2.19 -10.59
N TYR A 100 -7.48 2.44 -11.39
CA TYR A 100 -6.96 1.45 -12.34
C TYR A 100 -6.16 0.36 -11.62
N ASN A 101 -5.37 0.74 -10.62
CA ASN A 101 -4.54 -0.20 -9.85
C ASN A 101 -5.39 -1.15 -8.99
N THR A 102 -6.54 -0.69 -8.50
CA THR A 102 -7.45 -1.45 -7.63
C THR A 102 -8.64 -2.05 -8.36
N GLY A 103 -8.77 -1.77 -9.66
CA GLY A 103 -9.84 -2.30 -10.53
C GLY A 103 -11.19 -1.58 -10.43
N ASN A 104 -11.38 -0.69 -9.46
CA ASN A 104 -12.58 0.11 -9.26
C ASN A 104 -12.25 1.37 -8.42
N ASP A 105 -13.23 2.25 -8.20
CA ASP A 105 -13.05 3.48 -7.43
C ASP A 105 -13.34 3.36 -5.93
N TYR A 106 -13.66 2.17 -5.42
CA TYR A 106 -14.15 1.95 -4.04
C TYR A 106 -13.17 2.49 -2.99
N ILE A 107 -11.88 2.12 -3.10
CA ILE A 107 -10.82 2.58 -2.20
C ILE A 107 -10.71 4.10 -2.14
N ARG A 108 -11.00 4.79 -3.25
CA ARG A 108 -10.90 6.26 -3.34
C ARG A 108 -12.16 6.96 -2.83
N THR A 109 -13.34 6.38 -3.07
CA THR A 109 -14.63 7.05 -2.88
C THR A 109 -15.32 6.72 -1.56
N HIS A 110 -14.83 5.71 -0.82
CA HIS A 110 -15.41 5.26 0.45
C HIS A 110 -14.36 5.29 1.56
N ASP A 111 -14.83 5.39 2.80
CA ASP A 111 -14.05 5.00 3.95
C ASP A 111 -13.97 3.47 3.96
N PHE A 112 -12.80 2.92 3.64
CA PHE A 112 -12.60 1.48 3.45
C PHE A 112 -11.82 0.88 4.61
N SER A 113 -12.15 -0.36 4.96
CA SER A 113 -11.31 -1.20 5.80
C SER A 113 -10.42 -2.09 4.93
N ALA A 114 -9.13 -2.16 5.22
CA ALA A 114 -8.23 -3.05 4.48
C ALA A 114 -8.65 -4.52 4.62
N ALA A 115 -9.20 -4.89 5.78
CA ALA A 115 -9.71 -6.23 6.02
C ALA A 115 -10.89 -6.57 5.10
N GLU A 116 -11.88 -5.68 5.01
CA GLU A 116 -13.09 -5.91 4.21
C GLU A 116 -12.78 -5.98 2.72
N VAL A 117 -11.94 -5.06 2.22
CA VAL A 117 -11.50 -5.07 0.82
C VAL A 117 -10.74 -6.36 0.50
N TYR A 118 -9.85 -6.81 1.39
CA TYR A 118 -9.07 -8.01 1.17
C TYR A 118 -9.91 -9.29 1.21
N GLU A 119 -10.93 -9.36 2.07
CA GLU A 119 -11.86 -10.48 2.08
C GLU A 119 -12.68 -10.57 0.79
N GLU A 120 -13.03 -9.43 0.18
CA GLU A 120 -13.67 -9.45 -1.15
C GLU A 120 -12.72 -9.98 -2.22
N TYR A 121 -11.46 -9.53 -2.21
CA TYR A 121 -10.44 -10.04 -3.14
C TYR A 121 -10.21 -11.54 -2.98
N LYS A 122 -10.31 -12.09 -1.77
CA LYS A 122 -10.23 -13.54 -1.57
C LYS A 122 -11.36 -14.32 -2.24
N LYS A 123 -12.59 -13.80 -2.21
CA LYS A 123 -13.72 -14.45 -2.92
C LYS A 123 -13.47 -14.45 -4.43
N GLU A 124 -13.00 -13.34 -4.98
CA GLU A 124 -12.64 -13.25 -6.40
C GLU A 124 -11.47 -14.18 -6.73
N GLU A 125 -10.47 -14.28 -5.85
CA GLU A 125 -9.36 -15.20 -5.98
C GLU A 125 -9.85 -16.65 -6.07
N GLU A 126 -10.74 -17.11 -5.18
CA GLU A 126 -11.28 -18.48 -5.22
C GLU A 126 -11.97 -18.81 -6.55
N VAL A 127 -12.73 -17.84 -7.09
CA VAL A 127 -13.37 -17.97 -8.41
C VAL A 127 -12.31 -18.04 -9.51
N PHE A 128 -11.30 -17.17 -9.45
CA PHE A 128 -10.23 -17.12 -10.43
C PHE A 128 -9.36 -18.38 -10.41
N GLN A 129 -9.04 -18.91 -9.23
CA GLN A 129 -8.26 -20.14 -9.04
C GLN A 129 -8.91 -21.31 -9.80
N LYS A 130 -10.23 -21.50 -9.64
CA LYS A 130 -10.99 -22.51 -10.39
C LYS A 130 -10.98 -22.26 -11.90
N ARG A 131 -11.13 -20.99 -12.30
CA ARG A 131 -11.16 -20.63 -13.72
C ARG A 131 -9.83 -20.88 -14.42
N LYS A 132 -8.71 -20.62 -13.75
CA LYS A 132 -7.37 -20.73 -14.37
C LYS A 132 -6.87 -22.16 -14.52
N GLU A 133 -7.43 -23.12 -13.79
CA GLU A 133 -7.03 -24.54 -13.86
C GLU A 133 -7.02 -25.09 -15.29
N GLN A 134 -8.02 -24.72 -16.10
CA GLN A 134 -8.12 -25.16 -17.50
C GLN A 134 -6.99 -24.62 -18.42
N TYR A 135 -6.20 -23.67 -17.92
CA TYR A 135 -5.12 -23.00 -18.65
C TYR A 135 -3.74 -23.27 -18.03
N HIS A 136 -3.63 -24.10 -16.99
CA HIS A 136 -2.33 -24.42 -16.40
C HIS A 136 -1.46 -25.22 -17.37
N MET A 137 -0.22 -24.77 -17.56
CA MET A 137 0.82 -25.51 -18.29
C MET A 137 1.94 -26.00 -17.36
N TYR A 138 1.95 -25.55 -16.11
CA TYR A 138 2.83 -25.92 -15.01
C TYR A 138 2.10 -25.73 -13.67
#